data_AF-A0A6N2DTQ3-F1
#
_entry.id   AF-A0A6N2DTQ3-F1
#
_cell.length_a   1.000
_cell.length_b   1.000
_cell.length_c   1.000
_cell.angle_alpha   90.00
_cell.angle_beta   90.00
_cell.angle_gamma   90.00
#
_symmetry.space_group_name_H-M   'P 1'
#
loop_
_entity.id
_entity.type
_entity.pdbx_description
1 polymer ?
#
loop_
_entity_poly.entity_id
_entity_poly.type
_entity_poly.pdbx_seq_one_letter_code
_entity_poly.pdbx_strand_id
1 'polypeptide(L)'
;MSVAALKRGLRLLAGPAIGLLLIAFFAYHVLHGDRGIQAWREMEDEYDRALAERDRLQAERQVLEHRVRLLRPESLDADLLEEMARRNLGLGHPDDIVIFPGDAPQDAPP
;
A
#
# COMPACT_ATOMS: atom_id res chain seq x y z
N MET A 1 -42.40 56.11 -24.93
CA MET A 1 -42.50 54.90 -24.08
C MET A 1 -41.79 55.19 -22.77
N SER A 2 -42.51 55.14 -21.65
CA SER A 2 -42.08 55.77 -20.39
C SER A 2 -40.96 54.99 -19.69
N VAL A 3 -39.88 55.71 -19.32
CA VAL A 3 -38.71 55.20 -18.57
C VAL A 3 -39.11 54.49 -17.27
N ALA A 4 -40.26 54.87 -16.70
CA ALA A 4 -40.84 54.27 -15.50
C ALA A 4 -41.30 52.81 -15.71
N ALA A 5 -41.83 52.46 -16.89
CA ALA A 5 -42.22 51.09 -17.21
C ALA A 5 -41.00 50.17 -17.33
N LEU A 6 -39.91 50.69 -17.92
CA LEU A 6 -38.64 49.99 -18.03
C LEU A 6 -38.00 49.72 -16.66
N LYS A 7 -37.99 50.73 -15.76
CA LYS A 7 -37.50 50.56 -14.37
C LYS A 7 -38.29 49.52 -13.59
N ARG A 8 -39.62 49.43 -13.78
CA ARG A 8 -40.46 48.41 -13.12
C ARG A 8 -40.15 47.01 -13.64
N GLY A 9 -40.01 46.83 -14.95
CA GLY A 9 -39.64 45.55 -15.56
C GLY A 9 -38.26 45.07 -15.10
N LEU A 10 -37.28 45.98 -15.05
CA LEU A 10 -35.94 45.69 -14.57
C LEU A 10 -35.93 45.23 -13.10
N ARG A 11 -36.74 45.86 -12.25
CA ARG A 11 -36.83 45.49 -10.82
C ARG A 11 -37.49 44.12 -10.60
N LEU A 12 -38.39 43.70 -11.49
CA LEU A 12 -39.02 42.38 -11.45
C LEU A 12 -38.08 41.27 -11.96
N LEU A 13 -37.25 41.57 -12.95
CA LEU A 13 -36.29 40.61 -13.52
C LEU A 13 -34.99 40.48 -12.70
N ALA A 14 -34.68 41.45 -11.85
CA ALA A 14 -33.47 41.44 -11.03
C ALA A 14 -33.39 40.21 -10.10
N GLY A 15 -34.48 39.84 -9.43
CA GLY A 15 -34.51 38.68 -8.52
C GLY A 15 -34.24 37.35 -9.24
N PRO A 16 -35.00 37.01 -10.30
CA PRO A 16 -34.75 35.81 -11.11
C PRO A 16 -33.35 35.79 -11.73
N ALA A 17 -32.84 36.93 -12.21
CA ALA A 17 -31.50 37.03 -12.78
C ALA A 17 -30.42 36.72 -11.74
N ILE A 18 -30.52 37.28 -10.52
CA ILE A 18 -29.62 36.99 -9.41
C ILE A 18 -29.69 35.50 -9.03
N GLY A 19 -30.90 34.93 -8.96
CA GLY A 19 -31.08 33.51 -8.68
C GLY A 19 -30.40 32.62 -9.71
N LEU A 20 -30.55 32.93 -11.00
CA LEU A 20 -29.90 32.18 -12.08
C LEU A 20 -28.38 32.28 -12.02
N LEU A 21 -27.86 33.46 -11.66
CA LEU A 21 -26.43 33.73 -11.52
C LEU A 21 -25.83 32.97 -10.33
N LEU A 22 -26.56 32.86 -9.21
CA LEU A 22 -26.18 32.04 -8.07
C LEU A 22 -26.18 30.55 -8.42
N ILE A 23 -27.21 30.06 -9.12
CA ILE A 23 -27.25 28.65 -9.58
C ILE A 23 -26.05 28.35 -10.49
N ALA A 24 -25.77 29.23 -11.46
CA ALA A 24 -24.63 29.09 -12.35
C ALA A 24 -23.30 29.09 -11.58
N PHE A 25 -23.15 29.97 -10.59
CA PHE A 25 -21.97 30.02 -9.73
C PHE A 25 -21.77 28.73 -8.94
N PHE A 26 -22.82 28.22 -8.30
CA PHE A 26 -22.75 26.95 -7.57
C PHE A 26 -22.50 25.77 -8.51
N ALA A 27 -23.16 25.72 -9.68
CA ALA A 27 -22.92 24.68 -10.68
C ALA A 27 -21.46 24.69 -11.15
N TYR A 28 -20.92 25.86 -11.49
CA TYR A 28 -19.52 26.02 -11.86
C TYR A 28 -18.58 25.51 -10.75
N HIS A 29 -18.84 25.90 -9.50
CA HIS A 29 -18.04 25.46 -8.35
C HIS A 29 -18.19 23.98 -8.00
N VAL A 30 -19.31 23.33 -8.33
CA VAL A 30 -19.44 21.87 -8.19
C VAL A 30 -18.62 21.14 -9.24
N LEU A 31 -18.55 21.67 -10.47
CA LEU A 31 -17.76 21.09 -11.55
C LEU A 31 -16.26 21.35 -11.41
N HIS A 32 -15.86 22.56 -10.97
CA HIS A 32 -14.46 23.01 -10.90
C HIS A 32 -13.88 23.05 -9.48
N GLY A 33 -14.70 22.83 -8.45
CA GLY A 33 -14.24 22.90 -7.07
C GLY A 33 -13.63 21.58 -6.61
N ASP A 34 -12.51 21.70 -5.90
CA ASP A 34 -11.78 20.62 -5.22
C ASP A 34 -12.66 19.74 -4.31
N ARG A 35 -13.87 20.18 -3.96
CA ARG A 35 -14.79 19.49 -3.06
C ARG A 35 -15.80 18.54 -3.73
N GLY A 36 -15.88 18.50 -5.07
CA GLY A 36 -16.97 17.78 -5.76
C GLY A 36 -16.56 16.51 -6.51
N ILE A 37 -15.52 16.59 -7.34
CA ILE A 37 -15.17 15.51 -8.30
C ILE A 37 -13.67 15.20 -8.28
N GLN A 38 -12.79 16.19 -8.10
CA GLN A 38 -11.34 15.97 -8.11
C GLN A 38 -10.85 15.27 -6.84
N ALA A 39 -11.23 15.74 -5.63
CA ALA A 39 -10.87 15.05 -4.39
C ALA A 39 -11.45 13.63 -4.30
N TRP A 40 -12.60 13.38 -4.92
CA TRP A 40 -13.17 12.04 -4.94
C TRP A 40 -12.34 11.09 -5.81
N ARG A 41 -11.80 11.56 -6.95
CA ARG A 41 -10.88 10.76 -7.78
C ARG A 41 -9.56 10.47 -7.09
N GLU A 42 -8.99 11.44 -6.38
CA GLU A 42 -7.74 11.22 -5.64
C GLU A 42 -7.92 10.21 -4.50
N MET A 43 -9.05 10.26 -3.77
CA MET A 43 -9.36 9.26 -2.75
C MET A 43 -9.65 7.87 -3.33
N GLU A 44 -10.35 7.79 -4.47
CA GLU A 44 -10.61 6.51 -5.14
C GLU A 44 -9.29 5.88 -5.61
N ASP A 45 -8.41 6.67 -6.23
CA ASP A 45 -7.09 6.21 -6.67
C ASP A 45 -6.21 5.73 -5.50
N GLU A 46 -6.24 6.44 -4.36
CA GLU A 46 -5.48 6.05 -3.17
C GLU A 46 -6.06 4.77 -2.53
N TYR A 47 -7.39 4.64 -2.52
CA TYR A 47 -8.09 3.46 -2.05
C TYR A 47 -7.76 2.22 -2.90
N ASP A 48 -7.81 2.35 -4.22
CA ASP A 48 -7.50 1.26 -5.16
C ASP A 48 -6.04 0.81 -5.05
N ARG A 49 -5.10 1.76 -4.89
CA ARG A 49 -3.68 1.43 -4.67
C ARG A 49 -3.47 0.70 -3.34
N ALA A 50 -4.13 1.14 -2.27
CA ALA A 50 -4.02 0.49 -0.96
C ALA A 50 -4.60 -0.93 -0.99
N LEU A 51 -5.73 -1.15 -1.68
CA LEU A 51 -6.29 -2.47 -1.90
C LEU A 51 -5.35 -3.38 -2.68
N ALA A 52 -4.80 -2.88 -3.80
CA ALA A 52 -3.87 -3.65 -4.62
C ALA A 52 -2.61 -4.08 -3.85
N GLU A 53 -2.04 -3.18 -3.04
CA GLU A 53 -0.87 -3.52 -2.21
C GLU A 53 -1.22 -4.51 -1.11
N ARG A 54 -2.38 -4.35 -0.47
CA ARG A 54 -2.87 -5.30 0.54
C ARG A 54 -3.04 -6.69 -0.05
N ASP A 55 -3.61 -6.80 -1.25
CA ASP A 55 -3.83 -8.08 -1.91
C ASP A 55 -2.51 -8.71 -2.35
N ARG A 56 -1.53 -7.92 -2.82
CA ARG A 56 -0.18 -8.40 -3.13
C ARG A 56 0.50 -8.97 -1.89
N LEU A 57 0.53 -8.21 -0.80
CA LEU A 57 1.14 -8.65 0.46
C LEU A 57 0.43 -9.87 1.05
N GLN A 58 -0.90 -9.96 0.90
CA GLN A 58 -1.65 -11.13 1.34
C GLN A 58 -1.27 -12.37 0.52
N ALA A 59 -1.11 -12.25 -0.80
CA ALA A 59 -0.63 -13.34 -1.64
C ALA A 59 0.79 -13.78 -1.27
N GLU A 60 1.71 -12.83 -1.05
CA GLU A 60 3.08 -13.11 -0.59
C GLU A 60 3.07 -13.86 0.75
N ARG A 61 2.27 -13.38 1.71
CA ARG A 61 2.10 -14.05 3.01
C ARG A 61 1.60 -15.47 2.85
N GLN A 62 0.59 -15.71 2.01
CA GLN A 62 0.07 -17.06 1.79
C GLN A 62 1.12 -18.00 1.20
N VAL A 63 1.94 -17.52 0.28
CA VAL A 63 3.06 -18.29 -0.29
C VAL A 63 4.10 -18.61 0.78
N LEU A 64 4.47 -17.62 1.60
CA LEU A 64 5.39 -17.81 2.73
C LEU A 64 4.84 -18.79 3.76
N GLU A 65 3.57 -18.68 4.12
CA GLU A 65 2.90 -19.61 5.06
C GLU A 65 2.82 -21.02 4.49
N HIS A 66 2.58 -21.15 3.19
CA HIS A 66 2.61 -22.44 2.52
C HIS A 66 4.04 -23.04 2.58
N ARG A 67 5.07 -22.25 2.28
CA ARG A 67 6.47 -22.70 2.37
C ARG A 67 6.87 -23.07 3.81
N VAL A 68 6.50 -22.26 4.80
CA VAL A 68 6.75 -22.54 6.23
C VAL A 68 6.04 -23.82 6.67
N ARG A 69 4.81 -24.05 6.19
CA ARG A 69 4.06 -25.27 6.46
C ARG A 69 4.69 -26.50 5.81
N LEU A 70 5.17 -26.38 4.57
CA LEU A 70 5.93 -27.45 3.91
C LEU A 70 7.26 -27.74 4.63
N LEU A 71 7.87 -26.73 5.27
CA LEU A 71 9.06 -26.86 6.12
C LEU A 71 8.74 -27.36 7.54
N ARG A 72 7.46 -27.47 7.92
CA ARG A 72 7.01 -27.96 9.22
C ARG A 72 6.02 -29.10 9.01
N PRO A 73 6.49 -30.33 8.76
CA PRO A 73 5.60 -31.46 8.59
C PRO A 73 4.79 -31.70 9.87
N GLU A 74 5.40 -31.95 11.04
CA GLU A 74 4.61 -32.24 12.25
C GLU A 74 5.22 -31.81 13.61
N SER A 75 6.49 -31.36 13.70
CA SER A 75 7.07 -30.96 14.99
C SER A 75 8.39 -30.21 14.83
N LEU A 76 8.36 -28.90 14.58
CA LEU A 76 9.55 -28.09 14.84
C LEU A 76 9.64 -27.94 16.36
N ASP A 77 10.31 -28.90 16.98
CA ASP A 77 10.51 -29.02 18.42
C ASP A 77 11.06 -27.68 18.95
N ALA A 78 10.41 -27.10 19.96
CA ALA A 78 10.79 -25.78 20.48
C ALA A 78 12.26 -25.78 20.94
N ASP A 79 12.74 -26.94 21.41
CA ASP A 79 14.12 -27.18 21.81
C ASP A 79 15.09 -27.13 20.63
N LEU A 80 14.70 -27.60 19.44
CA LEU A 80 15.50 -27.50 18.21
C LEU A 80 15.61 -26.06 17.70
N LEU A 81 14.57 -25.25 17.95
CA LEU A 81 14.53 -23.82 17.63
C LEU A 81 15.43 -23.03 18.59
N GLU A 82 15.43 -23.39 19.87
CA GLU A 82 16.34 -22.83 20.88
C GLU A 82 17.80 -23.21 20.60
N GLU A 83 18.06 -24.46 20.20
CA GLU A 83 19.40 -24.94 19.84
C GLU A 83 19.91 -24.30 18.54
N MET A 84 19.05 -24.13 17.53
CA MET A 84 19.38 -23.38 16.30
C MET A 84 19.61 -21.90 16.58
N ALA A 85 18.85 -21.27 17.47
CA ALA A 85 19.10 -19.89 17.89
C ALA A 85 20.47 -19.77 18.60
N ARG A 86 20.82 -20.73 19.46
CA ARG A 86 22.11 -20.79 20.16
C ARG A 86 23.29 -21.03 19.21
N ARG A 87 23.08 -21.77 18.12
CA ARG A 87 24.13 -22.08 17.12
C ARG A 87 24.25 -21.06 15.99
N ASN A 88 23.15 -20.47 15.49
CA ASN A 88 23.18 -19.53 14.37
C ASN A 88 23.32 -18.05 14.77
N LEU A 89 22.92 -17.64 15.99
CA LEU A 89 23.21 -16.28 16.49
C LEU A 89 24.66 -16.13 17.00
N GLY A 90 25.61 -16.81 16.38
CA GLY A 90 27.02 -16.64 16.70
C GLY A 90 27.43 -15.16 16.70
N LEU A 91 27.62 -14.60 17.89
CA LEU A 91 28.94 -14.08 18.27
C LEU A 91 29.94 -15.16 17.83
N GLY A 92 30.35 -15.16 16.57
CA GLY A 92 31.39 -16.06 16.10
C GLY A 92 32.60 -15.79 16.99
N HIS A 93 33.11 -16.81 17.69
CA HIS A 93 34.39 -16.57 18.33
C HIS A 93 35.45 -16.52 17.22
N PRO A 94 36.35 -15.54 17.21
CA PRO A 94 37.31 -15.30 16.12
C PRO A 94 38.31 -16.44 15.84
N ASP A 95 38.21 -17.56 16.55
CA ASP A 95 39.30 -18.53 16.73
C ASP A 95 39.02 -19.93 16.14
N ASP A 96 37.93 -20.12 15.38
CA ASP A 96 37.67 -21.42 14.76
C ASP A 96 38.59 -21.67 13.55
N ILE A 97 39.60 -22.52 13.77
CA ILE A 97 40.58 -22.96 12.77
C ILE A 97 39.95 -24.02 11.86
N VAL A 98 39.80 -23.69 10.58
CA VAL A 98 39.41 -24.64 9.53
C VAL A 98 40.61 -25.52 9.17
N ILE A 99 40.58 -26.80 9.55
CA ILE A 99 41.55 -27.81 9.10
C ILE A 99 40.98 -28.47 7.84
N PHE A 100 41.60 -28.22 6.69
CA PHE A 100 41.40 -29.04 5.50
C PHE A 100 42.23 -30.32 5.64
N PRO A 101 41.63 -31.52 5.54
CA PRO A 101 42.42 -32.75 5.42
C PRO A 101 43.14 -32.70 4.08
N GLY A 102 44.43 -32.36 4.11
CA GLY A 102 45.31 -32.53 2.96
C GLY A 102 45.42 -34.02 2.65
N ASP A 103 45.02 -34.36 1.43
CA ASP A 103 45.42 -35.51 0.62
C ASP A 103 46.16 -36.61 1.40
N ALA A 104 45.41 -37.58 1.89
CA ALA A 104 45.96 -38.79 2.48
C ALA A 104 46.86 -39.50 1.43
N PRO A 105 48.05 -39.99 1.82
CA PRO A 105 48.98 -40.64 0.91
C PRO A 105 48.34 -41.82 0.19
N GLN A 106 48.42 -41.79 -1.14
CA GLN A 106 48.20 -42.94 -2.00
C GLN A 106 49.38 -43.90 -1.81
N ASP A 107 49.06 -45.18 -1.58
CA ASP A 107 49.92 -46.37 -1.64
C ASP A 107 50.81 -46.73 -0.43
N ALA A 108 50.43 -47.81 0.29
CA ALA A 108 51.30 -48.88 0.85
C ALA A 108 50.51 -49.80 1.83
N PRO A 109 50.94 -51.05 2.13
CA PRO A 109 51.63 -52.10 1.35
C PRO A 109 50.99 -53.50 1.73
N PRO A 110 51.62 -54.71 1.70
CA PRO A 110 52.99 -55.15 1.40
C PRO A 110 53.31 -55.38 -0.08
#